data_AF-A0ABD7QSQ8-F1
#
_entry.id   AF-A0ABD7QSQ8-F1
#
_cell.length_a   1.000
_cell.length_b   1.000
_cell.length_c   1.000
_cell.angle_alpha   90.00
_cell.angle_beta   90.00
_cell.angle_gamma   90.00
#
_symmetry.space_group_name_H-M   'P 1'
#
loop_
_entity.id
_entity.type
_entity.pdbx_description
1 polymer ?
#
loop_
_entity_poly.entity_id
_entity_poly.type
_entity_poly.pdbx_seq_one_letter_code
_entity_poly.pdbx_strand_id
1 'polypeptide(L)'
;MTRPSVAIATAVVIAAALTGCASTDSDATSSQPQVSVPGAAPSATATADAEQPKITGPGQVTASAQPTAPADAEDAITPAQEGAATGAASGFVSAYVDKRVTGDAWAKGWMPYLTTQAQAAYEGTSQQAVPGTTLSGTVQLEDGGTNGAAIVDVPTDAGTYTVQLNQVNGSWKVLRAILPGEDG
;
A
#
# COMPACT_ATOMS: atom_id res chain seq x y z
N MET A 1 10.73 -53.42 -15.58
CA MET A 1 9.64 -52.86 -16.42
C MET A 1 10.13 -51.57 -17.04
N THR A 2 10.22 -51.56 -18.37
CA THR A 2 10.62 -50.42 -19.21
C THR A 2 9.37 -49.60 -19.57
N ARG A 3 9.44 -48.27 -19.54
CA ARG A 3 8.78 -47.36 -20.50
C ARG A 3 9.15 -45.88 -20.27
N PRO A 4 9.95 -45.27 -21.16
CA PRO A 4 10.12 -43.82 -21.25
C PRO A 4 9.13 -43.21 -22.28
N SER A 5 9.24 -41.89 -22.48
CA SER A 5 8.67 -41.03 -23.56
C SER A 5 7.56 -40.07 -23.06
N VAL A 6 7.42 -38.82 -23.50
CA VAL A 6 7.76 -38.17 -24.78
C VAL A 6 8.04 -36.66 -24.55
N ALA A 7 9.02 -36.11 -25.29
CA ALA A 7 9.28 -34.68 -25.46
C ALA A 7 8.47 -34.09 -26.63
N ILE A 8 8.07 -32.81 -26.56
CA ILE A 8 7.64 -32.04 -27.74
C ILE A 8 8.18 -30.61 -27.64
N ALA A 9 9.26 -30.34 -28.36
CA ALA A 9 9.54 -29.04 -28.99
C ALA A 9 8.89 -29.08 -30.38
N THR A 10 8.41 -28.00 -31.01
CA THR A 10 9.22 -26.94 -31.62
C THR A 10 8.31 -25.82 -32.18
N ALA A 11 8.92 -24.65 -32.33
CA ALA A 11 8.50 -23.31 -32.80
C ALA A 11 7.59 -23.13 -34.03
N VAL A 12 6.95 -21.95 -34.11
CA VAL A 12 6.64 -21.21 -35.36
C VAL A 12 6.83 -19.70 -35.15
N VAL A 13 7.45 -19.06 -36.15
CA VAL A 13 7.85 -17.65 -36.33
C VAL A 13 6.84 -16.94 -37.26
N ILE A 14 6.44 -15.68 -37.01
CA ILE A 14 5.95 -14.74 -38.06
C ILE A 14 6.35 -13.28 -37.76
N ALA A 15 6.68 -12.54 -38.81
CA ALA A 15 7.39 -11.27 -38.88
C ALA A 15 6.51 -10.00 -39.05
N ALA A 16 7.14 -8.84 -38.77
CA ALA A 16 7.02 -7.46 -39.25
C ALA A 16 5.74 -6.91 -39.95
N ALA A 17 5.32 -5.71 -39.53
CA ALA A 17 4.90 -4.61 -40.42
C ALA A 17 5.06 -3.22 -39.74
N LEU A 18 5.75 -2.31 -40.43
CA LEU A 18 5.91 -0.87 -40.12
C LEU A 18 4.87 -0.06 -40.91
N THR A 19 3.98 0.65 -40.22
CA THR A 19 3.11 1.73 -40.77
C THR A 19 2.66 2.57 -39.57
N GLY A 20 2.93 3.86 -39.39
CA GLY A 20 2.92 4.97 -40.33
C GLY A 20 1.58 5.70 -40.25
N CYS A 21 1.45 6.74 -39.43
CA CYS A 21 0.51 7.85 -39.63
C CYS A 21 0.97 9.08 -38.84
N ALA A 22 1.56 10.03 -39.56
CA ALA A 22 1.64 11.43 -39.18
C ALA A 22 0.39 12.14 -39.73
N SER A 23 -0.21 13.01 -38.92
CA SER A 23 -1.13 14.08 -39.33
C SER A 23 -0.88 15.23 -38.36
N THR A 24 -0.11 16.24 -38.77
CA THR A 24 -0.54 17.47 -39.44
C THR A 24 -1.14 18.50 -38.49
N ASP A 25 -0.30 19.50 -38.27
CA ASP A 25 -0.49 20.90 -37.92
C ASP A 25 -1.90 21.49 -38.11
N SER A 26 -2.30 22.34 -37.16
CA SER A 26 -3.10 23.53 -37.44
C SER A 26 -2.82 24.58 -36.36
N ASP A 27 -1.92 25.51 -36.69
CA ASP A 27 -1.87 26.85 -36.12
C ASP A 27 -3.18 27.61 -36.46
N ALA A 28 -3.80 28.23 -35.46
CA ALA A 28 -4.70 29.37 -35.67
C ALA A 28 -4.76 30.23 -34.41
N THR A 29 -4.00 31.32 -34.45
CA THR A 29 -4.18 32.51 -33.62
C THR A 29 -5.59 33.10 -33.75
N SER A 30 -6.02 33.77 -32.66
CA SER A 30 -7.08 34.80 -32.55
C SER A 30 -8.52 34.35 -32.26
N SER A 31 -8.97 34.55 -31.02
CA SER A 31 -9.91 35.64 -30.66
C SER A 31 -10.45 35.46 -29.24
N GLN A 32 -10.17 36.43 -28.37
CA GLN A 32 -10.84 36.60 -27.08
C GLN A 32 -12.22 37.22 -27.29
N PRO A 33 -13.23 36.82 -26.50
CA PRO A 33 -14.03 37.85 -25.83
C PRO A 33 -14.16 37.59 -24.32
N GLN A 34 -14.19 38.70 -23.60
CA GLN A 34 -14.32 38.78 -22.15
C GLN A 34 -15.81 38.70 -21.80
N VAL A 35 -16.17 37.86 -20.83
CA VAL A 35 -17.49 37.92 -20.17
C VAL A 35 -17.29 38.02 -18.66
N SER A 36 -17.78 39.14 -18.14
CA SER A 36 -17.87 39.49 -16.73
C SER A 36 -18.74 38.50 -15.94
N VAL A 37 -18.29 38.12 -14.74
CA VAL A 37 -19.13 37.42 -13.76
C VAL A 37 -19.48 38.36 -12.59
N PRO A 38 -20.78 38.66 -12.35
CA PRO A 38 -21.26 39.14 -11.07
C PRO A 38 -21.49 37.94 -10.13
N GLY A 39 -21.28 38.17 -8.84
CA GLY A 39 -21.12 37.13 -7.83
C GLY A 39 -22.39 36.42 -7.34
N ALA A 40 -22.12 35.33 -6.61
CA ALA A 40 -22.81 34.90 -5.40
C ALA A 40 -21.92 33.80 -4.80
N ALA A 41 -21.30 34.08 -3.65
CA ALA A 41 -20.58 33.07 -2.90
C ALA A 41 -21.61 32.17 -2.19
N PRO A 42 -21.64 30.85 -2.42
CA PRO A 42 -22.15 29.96 -1.40
C PRO A 42 -21.08 29.85 -0.31
N SER A 43 -21.44 30.20 0.92
CA SER A 43 -20.72 29.75 2.11
C SER A 43 -20.72 28.23 2.11
N ALA A 44 -19.60 27.63 1.68
CA ALA A 44 -19.34 26.23 1.95
C ALA A 44 -19.05 26.10 3.44
N THR A 45 -20.02 25.55 4.17
CA THR A 45 -19.80 24.98 5.49
C THR A 45 -18.58 24.07 5.41
N ALA A 46 -17.53 24.39 6.17
CA ALA A 46 -16.33 23.58 6.28
C ALA A 46 -16.69 22.23 6.92
N THR A 47 -17.08 21.26 6.08
CA THR A 47 -17.04 19.85 6.43
C THR A 47 -15.56 19.46 6.42
N ALA A 48 -15.11 18.94 7.57
CA ALA A 48 -13.75 18.53 7.88
C ALA A 48 -12.96 18.06 6.64
N ASP A 49 -11.91 18.82 6.35
CA ASP A 49 -10.80 18.42 5.51
C ASP A 49 -10.16 17.19 6.16
N ALA A 50 -10.61 16.00 5.76
CA ALA A 50 -9.84 14.79 5.96
C ALA A 50 -8.67 14.89 5.00
N GLU A 51 -7.58 15.51 5.48
CA GLU A 51 -6.33 15.68 4.76
C GLU A 51 -5.96 14.36 4.07
N GLN A 52 -6.05 14.36 2.74
CA GLN A 52 -5.67 13.22 1.93
C GLN A 52 -4.20 12.89 2.21
N PRO A 53 -3.84 11.63 2.52
CA PRO A 53 -2.46 11.29 2.82
C PRO A 53 -1.55 11.70 1.66
N LYS A 54 -0.57 12.54 1.96
CA LYS A 54 0.43 13.00 1.00
C LYS A 54 1.37 11.84 0.71
N ILE A 55 1.34 11.35 -0.54
CA ILE A 55 2.25 10.31 -1.03
C ILE A 55 3.63 10.94 -1.19
N THR A 56 4.58 10.56 -0.34
CA THR A 56 5.95 11.06 -0.38
C THR A 56 6.87 9.94 -0.84
N GLY A 57 6.61 9.36 -2.02
CA GLY A 57 7.43 8.28 -2.57
C GLY A 57 6.95 6.86 -2.22
N PRO A 58 7.53 5.83 -2.86
CA PRO A 58 7.06 4.46 -2.73
C PRO A 58 7.27 3.96 -1.29
N GLY A 59 6.17 3.70 -0.59
CA GLY A 59 6.18 3.21 0.79
C GLY A 59 6.21 4.29 1.88
N GLN A 60 6.19 5.59 1.52
CA GLN A 60 6.08 6.69 2.47
C GLN A 60 4.73 7.40 2.32
N VAL A 61 3.86 7.19 3.31
CA VAL A 61 2.77 8.13 3.63
C VAL A 61 3.21 8.90 4.87
N THR A 62 3.67 10.14 4.69
CA THR A 62 3.97 11.05 5.80
C THR A 62 2.70 11.27 6.63
N ALA A 63 2.81 11.10 7.94
CA ALA A 63 1.70 11.05 8.87
C ALA A 63 0.99 12.40 9.04
N SER A 64 -0.35 12.37 8.99
CA SER A 64 -1.19 13.19 9.87
C SER A 64 -2.25 12.39 10.64
N ALA A 65 -2.42 11.08 10.38
CA ALA A 65 -3.34 10.26 11.14
C ALA A 65 -2.56 9.26 12.00
N GLN A 66 -2.41 9.53 13.30
CA GLN A 66 -2.32 8.44 14.29
C GLN A 66 -3.45 7.43 13.98
N PRO A 67 -3.31 6.12 14.26
CA PRO A 67 -4.41 5.18 14.06
C PRO A 67 -5.68 5.79 14.66
N THR A 68 -6.60 6.24 13.80
CA THR A 68 -7.91 6.66 14.28
C THR A 68 -8.57 5.34 14.58
N ALA A 69 -8.49 4.95 15.85
CA ALA A 69 -9.27 3.85 16.35
C ALA A 69 -10.71 4.07 15.86
N PRO A 70 -11.39 3.03 15.35
CA PRO A 70 -12.79 3.19 14.95
C PRO A 70 -13.55 3.85 16.11
N ALA A 71 -14.55 4.68 15.84
CA ALA A 71 -15.16 5.55 16.85
C ALA A 71 -15.69 4.81 18.11
N ASP A 72 -15.85 3.49 18.04
CA ASP A 72 -16.24 2.57 19.12
C ASP A 72 -15.06 1.82 19.79
N ALA A 73 -13.81 2.15 19.46
CA ALA A 73 -12.64 1.50 20.01
C ALA A 73 -12.21 2.15 21.33
N GLU A 74 -12.87 1.74 22.40
CA GLU A 74 -12.66 2.30 23.74
C GLU A 74 -12.05 1.28 24.72
N ASP A 75 -12.19 -0.02 24.43
CA ASP A 75 -11.66 -1.08 25.28
C ASP A 75 -10.18 -1.36 25.00
N ALA A 76 -9.45 -1.68 26.07
CA ALA A 76 -8.11 -2.22 25.98
C ALA A 76 -8.08 -3.48 25.12
N ILE A 77 -7.01 -3.64 24.35
CA ILE A 77 -6.81 -4.84 23.55
C ILE A 77 -6.74 -6.10 24.44
N THR A 78 -7.42 -7.16 24.03
CA THR A 78 -7.32 -8.47 24.69
C THR A 78 -6.13 -9.27 24.14
N PRO A 79 -5.58 -10.26 24.89
CA PRO A 79 -4.48 -11.10 24.40
C PRO A 79 -4.78 -11.83 23.08
N ALA A 80 -6.05 -12.20 22.85
CA ALA A 80 -6.48 -12.81 21.60
C ALA A 80 -6.42 -11.81 20.42
N GLN A 81 -6.83 -10.56 20.66
CA GLN A 81 -6.75 -9.50 19.66
C GLN A 81 -5.32 -9.07 19.39
N GLU A 82 -4.47 -9.00 20.42
CA GLU A 82 -3.03 -8.77 20.28
C GLU A 82 -2.38 -9.85 19.41
N GLY A 83 -2.64 -11.13 19.69
CA GLY A 83 -2.14 -12.24 18.87
C GLY A 83 -2.60 -12.14 17.41
N ALA A 84 -3.84 -11.71 17.17
CA ALA A 84 -4.35 -11.50 15.82
C ALA A 84 -3.72 -10.28 15.12
N ALA A 85 -3.48 -9.18 15.85
CA ALA A 85 -2.85 -7.97 15.33
C ALA A 85 -1.38 -8.22 14.96
N THR A 86 -0.62 -8.83 15.88
CA THR A 86 0.78 -9.22 15.66
C THR A 86 0.92 -10.25 14.54
N GLY A 87 -0.02 -11.19 14.44
CA GLY A 87 -0.12 -12.13 13.31
C GLY A 87 -0.36 -11.44 11.96
N ALA A 88 -1.28 -10.46 11.90
CA ALA A 88 -1.53 -9.70 10.69
C ALA A 88 -0.33 -8.83 10.28
N ALA A 89 0.31 -8.16 11.24
CA ALA A 89 1.49 -7.32 11.02
C ALA A 89 2.69 -8.15 10.51
N SER A 90 2.98 -9.27 11.18
CA SER A 90 4.08 -10.16 10.80
C SER A 90 3.84 -10.84 9.45
N GLY A 91 2.60 -11.26 9.17
CA GLY A 91 2.21 -11.81 7.88
C GLY A 91 2.36 -10.80 6.74
N PHE A 92 1.95 -9.54 6.98
CA PHE A 92 2.18 -8.44 6.05
C PHE A 92 3.67 -8.22 5.79
N VAL A 93 4.47 -7.96 6.84
CA VAL A 93 5.90 -7.63 6.68
C VAL A 93 6.65 -8.80 6.07
N SER A 94 6.39 -10.04 6.49
CA SER A 94 7.02 -11.23 5.91
C SER A 94 6.76 -11.35 4.40
N ALA A 95 5.54 -11.07 3.94
CA ALA A 95 5.22 -11.08 2.51
C ALA A 95 5.79 -9.85 1.77
N TYR A 96 5.83 -8.70 2.44
CA TYR A 96 6.33 -7.45 1.90
C TYR A 96 7.85 -7.50 1.67
N VAL A 97 8.62 -8.07 2.59
CA VAL A 97 10.08 -8.18 2.46
C VAL A 97 10.52 -9.39 1.63
N ASP A 98 9.65 -10.35 1.32
CA ASP A 98 10.03 -11.57 0.60
C ASP A 98 10.50 -11.26 -0.84
N LYS A 99 11.81 -11.39 -1.07
CA LYS A 99 12.44 -11.18 -2.38
C LYS A 99 12.36 -12.38 -3.31
N ARG A 100 11.84 -13.52 -2.85
CA ARG A 100 11.75 -14.77 -3.65
C ARG A 100 10.52 -14.79 -4.54
N VAL A 101 9.46 -14.10 -4.14
CA VAL A 101 8.25 -13.89 -4.95
C VAL A 101 8.41 -12.57 -5.69
N THR A 102 8.18 -12.51 -7.00
CA THR A 102 8.47 -11.30 -7.81
C THR A 102 7.28 -10.87 -8.66
N GLY A 103 7.28 -9.61 -9.10
CA GLY A 103 6.25 -9.05 -9.98
C GLY A 103 4.88 -9.00 -9.30
N ASP A 104 3.80 -9.17 -10.07
CA ASP A 104 2.42 -9.13 -9.56
C ASP A 104 2.14 -10.13 -8.43
N ALA A 105 2.83 -11.28 -8.43
CA ALA A 105 2.67 -12.29 -7.40
C ALA A 105 3.12 -11.79 -6.02
N TRP A 106 4.12 -10.91 -5.97
CA TRP A 106 4.61 -10.32 -4.72
C TRP A 106 3.59 -9.37 -4.12
N ALA A 107 3.09 -8.41 -4.92
CA ALA A 107 2.05 -7.48 -4.49
C ALA A 107 0.78 -8.21 -4.04
N LYS A 108 0.36 -9.23 -4.81
CA LYS A 108 -0.79 -10.09 -4.45
C LYS A 108 -0.63 -10.79 -3.09
N GLY A 109 0.60 -11.02 -2.64
CA GLY A 109 0.91 -11.65 -1.36
C GLY A 109 0.61 -10.76 -0.16
N TRP A 110 0.95 -9.46 -0.21
CA TRP A 110 0.82 -8.55 0.95
C TRP A 110 -0.37 -7.58 0.85
N MET A 111 -0.86 -7.25 -0.35
CA MET A 111 -2.04 -6.39 -0.53
C MET A 111 -3.29 -6.81 0.27
N PRO A 112 -3.64 -8.10 0.45
CA PRO A 112 -4.83 -8.47 1.23
C PRO A 112 -4.73 -8.13 2.72
N TYR A 113 -3.54 -7.86 3.26
CA TYR A 113 -3.37 -7.41 4.64
C TYR A 113 -3.70 -5.93 4.81
N LEU A 114 -3.70 -5.15 3.73
CA LEU A 114 -3.92 -3.72 3.77
C LEU A 114 -5.40 -3.34 3.81
N THR A 115 -5.70 -2.17 4.37
CA THR A 115 -6.97 -1.47 4.14
C THR A 115 -7.08 -1.02 2.67
N THR A 116 -8.29 -0.76 2.16
CA THR A 116 -8.48 -0.26 0.79
C THR A 116 -7.72 1.05 0.54
N GLN A 117 -7.70 1.95 1.53
CA GLN A 117 -6.93 3.19 1.46
C GLN A 117 -5.43 2.91 1.35
N ALA A 118 -4.91 2.00 2.17
CA ALA A 118 -3.52 1.61 2.14
C ALA A 118 -3.16 0.90 0.83
N GLN A 119 -4.04 0.07 0.26
CA GLN A 119 -3.79 -0.55 -1.05
C GLN A 119 -3.52 0.50 -2.12
N ALA A 120 -4.36 1.54 -2.21
CA ALA A 120 -4.17 2.64 -3.17
C ALA A 120 -2.85 3.40 -2.92
N ALA A 121 -2.48 3.63 -1.66
CA ALA A 121 -1.25 4.35 -1.31
C ALA A 121 0.03 3.56 -1.65
N TYR A 122 -0.05 2.22 -1.63
CA TYR A 122 1.08 1.33 -1.93
C TYR A 122 1.08 0.84 -3.39
N GLU A 123 0.14 1.27 -4.23
CA GLU A 123 0.17 0.96 -5.66
C GLU A 123 1.47 1.47 -6.31
N GLY A 124 2.08 0.64 -7.16
CA GLY A 124 3.34 0.98 -7.82
C GLY A 124 4.58 0.88 -6.92
N THR A 125 4.47 0.37 -5.69
CA THR A 125 5.64 0.10 -4.84
C THR A 125 6.62 -0.84 -5.56
N SER A 126 7.88 -0.41 -5.66
CA SER A 126 8.95 -1.25 -6.20
C SER A 126 9.47 -2.19 -5.13
N GLN A 127 9.52 -3.49 -5.43
CA GLN A 127 10.10 -4.49 -4.52
C GLN A 127 11.55 -4.18 -4.13
N GLN A 128 12.32 -3.52 -5.02
CA GLN A 128 13.72 -3.13 -4.73
C GLN A 128 13.81 -1.96 -3.74
N ALA A 129 12.76 -1.16 -3.60
CA ALA A 129 12.71 -0.05 -2.64
C ALA A 129 12.35 -0.51 -1.22
N VAL A 130 11.86 -1.76 -1.05
CA VAL A 130 11.50 -2.30 0.26
C VAL A 130 12.76 -2.81 0.97
N PRO A 131 13.14 -2.24 2.14
CA PRO A 131 14.30 -2.70 2.88
C PRO A 131 14.10 -4.10 3.49
N GLY A 132 15.20 -4.81 3.74
CA GLY A 132 15.17 -6.13 4.35
C GLY A 132 14.71 -7.25 3.41
N THR A 133 14.83 -8.47 3.92
CA THR A 133 14.55 -9.72 3.20
C THR A 133 13.87 -10.77 4.06
N THR A 134 13.99 -10.68 5.39
CA THR A 134 13.43 -11.62 6.34
C THR A 134 13.13 -10.96 7.69
N LEU A 135 12.26 -11.59 8.48
CA LEU A 135 12.11 -11.27 9.89
C LEU A 135 13.36 -11.70 10.66
N SER A 136 13.75 -10.91 11.66
CA SER A 136 15.00 -11.11 12.43
C SER A 136 14.78 -11.23 13.94
N GLY A 137 13.55 -11.09 14.44
CA GLY A 137 13.27 -11.16 15.87
C GLY A 137 11.81 -11.35 16.24
N THR A 138 11.51 -11.18 17.52
CA THR A 138 10.17 -11.29 18.08
C THR A 138 9.35 -10.04 17.77
N VAL A 139 8.16 -10.25 17.21
CA VAL A 139 7.17 -9.21 16.93
C VAL A 139 6.54 -8.76 18.25
N GLN A 140 6.42 -7.45 18.45
CA GLN A 140 5.90 -6.88 19.69
C GLN A 140 4.79 -5.87 19.40
N LEU A 141 3.73 -5.91 20.20
CA LEU A 141 2.74 -4.84 20.22
C LEU A 141 3.28 -3.70 21.09
N GLU A 142 3.17 -2.45 20.61
CA GLU A 142 3.44 -1.28 21.44
C GLU A 142 2.34 -1.08 22.50
N ASP A 143 2.69 -0.44 23.61
CA ASP A 143 1.73 -0.14 24.67
C ASP A 143 0.61 0.80 24.17
N GLY A 144 -0.60 0.67 24.73
CA GLY A 144 -1.74 1.52 24.35
C GLY A 144 -2.61 1.00 23.19
N GLY A 145 -2.47 -0.28 22.81
CA GLY A 145 -3.39 -0.93 21.87
C GLY A 145 -4.83 -1.04 22.40
N THR A 146 -5.80 -0.88 21.50
CA THR A 146 -7.25 -1.02 21.77
C THR A 146 -7.87 -2.18 20.99
N ASN A 147 -9.13 -2.48 21.25
CA ASN A 147 -9.90 -3.47 20.48
C ASN A 147 -10.07 -3.12 18.97
N GLY A 148 -9.74 -1.89 18.56
CA GLY A 148 -9.90 -1.40 17.18
C GLY A 148 -8.66 -0.79 16.53
N ALA A 149 -7.61 -0.47 17.28
CA ALA A 149 -6.35 0.04 16.76
C ALA A 149 -5.15 -0.52 17.54
N ALA A 150 -4.07 -0.81 16.81
CA ALA A 150 -2.84 -1.36 17.38
C ALA A 150 -1.62 -0.88 16.58
N ILE A 151 -0.49 -0.73 17.25
CA ILE A 151 0.81 -0.49 16.61
C ILE A 151 1.74 -1.64 16.98
N VAL A 152 2.37 -2.24 15.97
CA VAL A 152 3.18 -3.46 16.12
C VAL A 152 4.55 -3.23 15.52
N ASP A 153 5.58 -3.47 16.32
CA ASP A 153 6.97 -3.51 15.89
C ASP A 153 7.34 -4.89 15.35
N VAL A 154 7.83 -4.91 14.10
CA VAL A 154 8.22 -6.10 13.38
C VAL A 154 9.71 -6.01 13.03
N PRO A 155 10.59 -6.70 13.77
CA PRO A 155 12.03 -6.68 13.49
C PRO A 155 12.37 -7.48 12.22
N THR A 156 13.16 -6.86 11.33
CA THR A 156 13.71 -7.45 10.10
C THR A 156 15.23 -7.32 10.07
N ASP A 157 15.90 -7.95 9.10
CA ASP A 157 17.35 -7.84 8.94
C ASP A 157 17.83 -6.42 8.56
N ALA A 158 16.92 -5.55 8.09
CA ALA A 158 17.21 -4.16 7.80
C ALA A 158 16.80 -3.19 8.94
N GLY A 159 16.27 -3.70 10.05
CA GLY A 159 15.77 -2.92 11.19
C GLY A 159 14.30 -3.21 11.50
N THR A 160 13.70 -2.41 12.39
CA THR A 160 12.31 -2.60 12.82
C THR A 160 11.34 -1.83 11.93
N TYR A 161 10.31 -2.52 11.46
CA TYR A 161 9.14 -1.90 10.86
C TYR A 161 8.11 -1.61 11.93
N THR A 162 7.60 -0.39 11.99
CA THR A 162 6.47 -0.05 12.87
C THR A 162 5.19 -0.07 12.05
N VAL A 163 4.33 -1.05 12.31
CA VAL A 163 3.12 -1.33 11.53
C VAL A 163 1.89 -0.86 12.30
N GLN A 164 1.11 0.00 11.67
CA GLN A 164 -0.14 0.50 12.23
C GLN A 164 -1.32 -0.30 11.67
N LEU A 165 -2.16 -0.82 12.56
CA LEU A 165 -3.31 -1.66 12.22
C LEU A 165 -4.61 -1.08 12.77
N ASN A 166 -5.67 -1.25 11.98
CA ASN A 166 -7.05 -1.02 12.39
C ASN A 166 -7.88 -2.28 12.23
N GLN A 167 -8.86 -2.47 13.10
CA GLN A 167 -9.86 -3.51 12.94
C GLN A 167 -10.90 -3.07 11.88
N VAL A 168 -11.07 -3.87 10.84
CA VAL A 168 -12.02 -3.64 9.75
C VAL A 168 -12.88 -4.90 9.59
N ASN A 169 -14.17 -4.79 9.89
CA ASN A 169 -15.14 -5.90 9.82
C ASN A 169 -14.64 -7.17 10.56
N GLY A 170 -14.10 -6.99 11.78
CA GLY A 170 -13.59 -8.10 12.59
C GLY A 170 -12.23 -8.67 12.15
N SER A 171 -11.55 -8.06 11.18
CA SER A 171 -10.21 -8.45 10.75
C SER A 171 -9.21 -7.31 10.94
N TRP A 172 -8.02 -7.62 11.45
CA TRP A 172 -6.93 -6.64 11.50
C TRP A 172 -6.39 -6.35 10.10
N LYS A 173 -6.33 -5.07 9.76
CA LYS A 173 -5.80 -4.58 8.49
C LYS A 173 -4.74 -3.52 8.73
N VAL A 174 -3.67 -3.60 7.96
CA VAL A 174 -2.58 -2.63 7.99
C VAL A 174 -3.04 -1.34 7.32
N LEU A 175 -2.92 -0.24 8.06
CA LEU A 175 -3.17 1.11 7.60
C LEU A 175 -1.91 1.71 6.96
N ARG A 176 -0.75 1.51 7.61
CA ARG A 176 0.56 1.88 7.08
C ARG A 176 1.66 1.12 7.79
N ALA A 177 2.84 1.08 7.17
CA ALA A 177 4.07 0.59 7.78
C ALA A 177 5.17 1.64 7.60
N ILE A 178 5.83 1.97 8.70
CA ILE A 178 7.00 2.86 8.75
C ILE A 178 8.23 1.99 8.49
N LEU A 179 9.09 2.44 7.57
CA LEU A 179 10.29 1.70 7.17
C LEU A 179 11.39 1.83 8.25
N PRO A 180 12.27 0.83 8.38
CA PRO A 180 13.39 0.90 9.31
C PRO A 180 14.33 2.05 8.98
N GLY A 181 14.79 2.78 10.00
CA GLY A 181 15.74 3.90 9.87
C GLY A 181 15.09 5.24 9.55
N GLU A 182 13.77 5.29 9.44
CA GLU A 182 13.00 6.53 9.39
C GLU A 182 12.57 6.86 10.82
N ASP A 183 13.16 7.88 11.44
CA ASP A 183 12.68 8.39 12.73
C ASP A 183 11.22 8.85 12.56
N GLY A 184 10.31 8.24 13.33
CA GLY A 184 8.87 8.52 13.32
C GLY A 184 8.48 9.88 13.87
#